data_AF-A0A8H7CQI2-F1
#
_entry.id   AF-A0A8H7CQI2-F1
#
_cell.length_a   1.000
_cell.length_b   1.000
_cell.length_c   1.000
_cell.angle_alpha   90.00
_cell.angle_beta   90.00
_cell.angle_gamma   90.00
#
_symmetry.space_group_name_H-M   'P 1'
#
loop_
_entity.id
_entity.type
_entity.pdbx_description
1 polymer ?
#
loop_
_entity_poly.entity_id
_entity_poly.type
_entity_poly.pdbx_seq_one_letter_code
_entity_poly.pdbx_strand_id
1 'polypeptide(L)'
;MSLSAEILARPSCAACYRQETKELKHRRCASCQQAAYCSKECQKEDWPMHKKTCQLQRVNRESLPARGTQVRDTMSDLKKWFSKHTQLLVYAATNAMKLHDRANMRMIQTHMFVIILEPAPSGIHGDFVYELATLRHIEDPIDGLPEDARAVLAEIPSEGDQHRLIMVVRSGTAAYLAPITVNLGSSLQHVRHLGPPDDNWQGFLERAINGTTEAKDRIKILLLHTMQRFC
;
A
#
# COMPACT_ATOMS: atom_id res chain seq x y z
N MET A 1 -20.82 -30.75 4.40
CA MET A 1 -21.45 -29.76 5.29
C MET A 1 -20.57 -28.52 5.32
N SER A 2 -21.10 -27.41 4.85
CA SER A 2 -20.40 -26.16 4.57
C SER A 2 -20.02 -25.41 5.85
N LEU A 3 -18.75 -25.04 5.98
CA LEU A 3 -18.23 -24.10 6.98
C LEU A 3 -17.21 -23.19 6.30
N SER A 4 -17.68 -22.17 5.59
CA SER A 4 -16.85 -21.02 5.21
C SER A 4 -17.73 -19.79 5.04
N ALA A 5 -18.44 -19.39 6.10
CA ALA A 5 -18.92 -18.02 6.19
C ALA A 5 -17.67 -17.14 6.30
N GLU A 6 -17.41 -16.39 5.23
CA GLU A 6 -16.36 -15.38 5.16
C GLU A 6 -16.37 -14.53 6.44
N ILE A 7 -15.29 -14.63 7.22
CA ILE A 7 -15.04 -13.65 8.29
C ILE A 7 -14.66 -12.36 7.56
N LEU A 8 -15.66 -11.56 7.21
CA LEU A 8 -15.47 -10.17 6.82
C LEU A 8 -14.81 -9.47 8.00
N ALA A 9 -13.52 -9.16 7.87
CA ALA A 9 -12.77 -8.44 8.89
C ALA A 9 -13.53 -7.14 9.23
N ARG A 10 -13.93 -6.99 10.49
CA ARG A 10 -14.67 -5.80 10.94
C ARG A 10 -13.73 -4.59 10.95
N PRO A 11 -14.20 -3.40 10.52
CA PRO A 11 -13.38 -2.19 10.54
C PRO A 11 -12.84 -1.90 11.95
N SER A 12 -11.57 -1.52 12.04
CA SER A 12 -10.96 -1.07 13.30
C SER A 12 -10.88 0.45 13.33
N CYS A 13 -10.95 1.03 14.52
CA CYS A 13 -10.76 2.47 14.72
C CYS A 13 -9.33 2.85 14.34
N ALA A 14 -9.14 3.87 13.50
CA ALA A 14 -7.81 4.29 13.07
C ALA A 14 -6.95 4.90 14.20
N ALA A 15 -7.57 5.40 15.27
CA ALA A 15 -6.86 5.99 16.40
C ALA A 15 -6.56 4.97 17.52
N CYS A 16 -7.56 4.20 17.94
CA CYS A 16 -7.48 3.35 19.12
C CYS A 16 -7.56 1.85 18.81
N TYR A 17 -7.61 1.47 17.54
CA TYR A 17 -7.61 0.09 17.03
C TYR A 17 -8.75 -0.82 17.53
N ARG A 18 -9.70 -0.28 18.28
CA ARG A 18 -10.91 -0.99 18.71
C ARG A 18 -11.66 -1.49 17.48
N GLN A 19 -12.08 -2.75 17.48
CA GLN A 19 -12.89 -3.32 16.40
C GLN A 19 -14.35 -2.87 16.51
N GLU A 20 -14.97 -2.67 15.36
CA GLU A 20 -16.39 -2.38 15.27
C GLU A 20 -17.22 -3.56 15.80
N THR A 21 -18.29 -3.28 16.54
CA THR A 21 -19.22 -4.31 17.05
C THR A 21 -20.62 -4.12 16.46
N LYS A 22 -21.59 -4.94 16.91
CA LYS A 22 -22.99 -4.72 16.52
C LYS A 22 -23.54 -3.45 17.19
N GLU A 23 -23.06 -3.16 18.40
CA GLU A 23 -23.48 -2.08 19.29
C GLU A 23 -22.68 -0.78 19.07
N LEU A 24 -21.41 -0.89 18.66
CA LEU A 24 -20.53 0.24 18.38
C LEU A 24 -20.21 0.30 16.90
N LYS A 25 -20.95 1.14 16.16
CA LYS A 25 -20.70 1.41 14.75
C LYS A 25 -19.67 2.52 14.57
N HIS A 26 -18.67 2.27 13.74
CA HIS A 26 -17.66 3.27 13.43
C HIS A 26 -18.17 4.25 12.38
N ARG A 27 -17.78 5.52 12.53
CA ARG A 27 -18.08 6.57 11.56
C ARG A 27 -16.88 6.75 10.65
N ARG A 28 -17.13 6.76 9.33
CA ARG A 28 -16.10 7.07 8.36
C ARG A 28 -15.79 8.56 8.36
N CYS A 29 -14.54 8.93 8.07
CA CYS A 29 -14.16 10.30 7.82
C CYS A 29 -15.05 10.91 6.73
N ALA A 30 -15.68 12.05 6.99
CA ALA A 30 -16.65 12.65 6.08
C ALA A 30 -16.00 13.13 4.76
N SER A 31 -14.70 13.47 4.79
CA SER A 31 -13.97 13.94 3.61
C SER A 31 -13.52 12.78 2.71
N CYS A 32 -12.69 11.87 3.22
CA CYS A 32 -12.10 10.81 2.39
C CYS A 32 -12.85 9.48 2.38
N GLN A 33 -13.70 9.23 3.39
CA GLN A 33 -14.45 7.98 3.59
C GLN A 33 -13.60 6.70 3.75
N GLN A 34 -12.29 6.82 3.96
CA GLN A 34 -11.37 5.68 4.10
C GLN A 34 -11.07 5.32 5.56
N ALA A 35 -10.79 6.30 6.43
CA ALA A 35 -10.57 6.05 7.85
C ALA A 35 -11.91 5.91 8.61
N ALA A 36 -11.96 5.01 9.59
CA ALA A 36 -13.11 4.77 10.45
C ALA A 36 -12.75 5.05 11.92
N TYR A 37 -13.66 5.70 12.64
CA TYR A 37 -13.46 6.10 14.04
C TYR A 37 -14.66 5.71 14.89
N CYS A 38 -14.42 5.23 16.11
CA CYS A 38 -15.50 4.92 17.04
C CYS A 38 -16.16 6.17 17.63
N SER A 39 -15.47 7.32 17.61
CA SER A 39 -15.99 8.60 18.11
C SER A 39 -15.35 9.80 17.41
N LYS A 40 -15.87 11.01 17.66
CA LYS A 40 -15.30 12.26 17.14
C LYS A 40 -13.96 12.58 17.81
N GLU A 41 -13.78 12.15 19.05
CA GLU A 41 -12.56 12.34 19.85
C GLU A 41 -11.41 11.54 19.23
N CYS A 42 -11.62 10.26 18.90
CA CYS A 42 -10.64 9.45 18.17
C CYS A 42 -10.30 10.06 16.80
N GLN A 43 -11.27 10.65 16.09
CA GLN A 43 -10.97 11.35 14.83
C GLN A 43 -10.08 12.58 15.06
N LYS A 44 -10.34 13.37 16.10
CA LYS A 44 -9.52 14.56 16.44
C LYS A 44 -8.10 14.19 16.86
N GLU A 45 -7.96 13.10 17.62
CA GLU A 45 -6.68 12.56 18.07
C GLU A 45 -5.82 12.10 16.89
N ASP A 46 -6.41 11.38 15.93
CA ASP A 46 -5.71 10.93 14.71
C ASP A 46 -5.52 12.06 13.68
N TRP A 47 -6.24 13.18 13.79
CA TRP A 47 -6.26 14.23 12.76
C TRP A 47 -4.87 14.76 12.33
N PRO A 48 -3.89 15.00 13.22
CA PRO A 48 -2.56 15.45 12.81
C PRO A 48 -1.89 14.49 11.82
N MET A 49 -2.08 13.19 12.00
CA MET A 49 -1.55 12.14 11.10
C MET A 49 -2.48 11.93 9.90
N HIS A 50 -3.79 11.87 10.13
CA HIS A 50 -4.79 11.59 9.11
C HIS A 50 -4.91 12.70 8.08
N LYS A 51 -4.81 13.99 8.46
CA LYS A 51 -5.01 15.12 7.53
C LYS A 51 -4.20 14.96 6.24
N LYS A 52 -2.95 14.53 6.38
CA LYS A 52 -2.01 14.27 5.27
C LYS A 52 -2.52 13.18 4.33
N THR A 53 -2.99 12.05 4.87
CA THR A 53 -3.52 10.94 4.05
C THR A 53 -4.95 11.19 3.57
N CYS A 54 -5.71 12.03 4.27
CA CYS A 54 -7.10 12.36 3.97
C CYS A 54 -7.26 13.01 2.60
N GLN A 55 -6.41 14.01 2.29
CA GLN A 55 -6.44 14.72 1.01
C GLN A 55 -6.16 13.78 -0.16
N LEU A 56 -5.15 12.92 -0.04
CA LEU A 56 -4.85 11.93 -1.07
C LEU A 56 -5.99 10.93 -1.26
N GLN A 57 -6.54 10.42 -0.16
CA GLN A 57 -7.65 9.47 -0.23
C GLN A 57 -8.91 10.08 -0.83
N ARG A 58 -9.07 11.42 -0.72
CA ARG A 58 -10.11 12.16 -1.43
C ARG A 58 -9.84 12.20 -2.93
N VAL A 59 -8.63 12.53 -3.38
CA VAL A 59 -8.26 12.50 -4.81
C VAL A 59 -8.47 11.11 -5.38
N ASN A 60 -7.99 10.07 -4.71
CA ASN A 60 -8.20 8.66 -5.09
C ASN A 60 -9.68 8.23 -5.14
N ARG A 61 -10.58 8.99 -4.52
CA ARG A 61 -12.03 8.76 -4.54
C ARG A 61 -12.70 9.55 -5.65
N GLU A 62 -12.29 10.79 -5.87
CA GLU A 62 -12.80 11.67 -6.92
C GLU A 62 -12.37 11.19 -8.31
N SER A 63 -11.20 10.54 -8.39
CA SER A 63 -10.70 9.87 -9.60
C SER A 63 -11.29 8.51 -9.88
N LEU A 64 -12.24 8.03 -9.06
CA LEU A 64 -12.82 6.72 -9.28
C LEU A 64 -13.61 6.71 -10.58
N PRO A 65 -13.42 5.68 -11.44
CA PRO A 65 -14.26 5.48 -12.61
C PRO A 65 -15.73 5.33 -12.22
N ALA A 66 -16.62 5.53 -13.20
CA ALA A 66 -18.06 5.42 -13.02
C ALA A 66 -18.46 4.07 -12.39
N ARG A 67 -19.54 4.07 -11.60
CA ARG A 67 -20.04 2.85 -10.95
C ARG A 67 -20.43 1.81 -12.01
N GLY A 68 -20.17 0.53 -11.74
CA GLY A 68 -20.48 -0.57 -12.66
C GLY A 68 -19.55 -0.67 -13.87
N THR A 69 -18.41 0.01 -13.86
CA THR A 69 -17.38 -0.14 -14.89
C THR A 69 -16.31 -1.13 -14.44
N GLN A 70 -15.79 -1.91 -15.39
CA GLN A 70 -14.71 -2.86 -15.14
C GLN A 70 -13.48 -2.19 -14.50
N VAL A 71 -13.12 -0.97 -14.93
CA VAL A 71 -11.99 -0.21 -14.37
C VAL A 71 -12.18 0.07 -12.87
N ARG A 72 -13.42 0.35 -12.43
CA ARG A 72 -13.72 0.56 -11.01
C ARG A 72 -13.61 -0.74 -10.21
N ASP A 73 -14.03 -1.85 -10.78
CA ASP A 73 -13.96 -3.15 -10.13
C ASP A 73 -12.49 -3.58 -9.98
N THR A 74 -11.70 -3.46 -11.05
CA THR A 74 -10.23 -3.66 -11.00
C THR A 74 -9.57 -2.73 -9.99
N MET A 75 -9.96 -1.46 -9.91
CA MET A 75 -9.45 -0.52 -8.90
C MET A 75 -9.75 -0.99 -7.46
N SER A 76 -10.95 -1.52 -7.22
CA SER A 76 -11.33 -2.09 -5.92
C SER A 76 -10.47 -3.32 -5.59
N ASP A 77 -10.23 -4.17 -6.57
CA ASP A 77 -9.41 -5.37 -6.41
C ASP A 77 -7.94 -5.04 -6.16
N LEU A 78 -7.37 -4.10 -6.91
CA LEU A 78 -6.01 -3.61 -6.70
C LEU A 78 -5.83 -3.08 -5.27
N LYS A 79 -6.80 -2.33 -4.75
CA LYS A 79 -6.78 -1.84 -3.35
C LYS A 79 -6.74 -2.99 -2.36
N LYS A 80 -7.64 -3.98 -2.51
CA LYS A 80 -7.70 -5.16 -1.63
C LYS A 80 -6.41 -5.99 -1.72
N TRP A 81 -5.92 -6.20 -2.93
CA TRP A 81 -4.70 -6.96 -3.20
C TRP A 81 -3.49 -6.26 -2.60
N PHE A 82 -3.35 -4.94 -2.81
CA PHE A 82 -2.27 -4.15 -2.24
C PHE A 82 -2.25 -4.25 -0.71
N SER A 83 -3.40 -4.16 -0.05
CA SER A 83 -3.49 -4.30 1.42
C SER A 83 -2.97 -5.65 1.91
N LYS A 84 -3.18 -6.74 1.15
CA LYS A 84 -2.65 -8.06 1.47
C LYS A 84 -1.13 -8.17 1.23
N HIS A 85 -0.60 -7.44 0.26
CA HIS A 85 0.79 -7.55 -0.21
C HIS A 85 1.70 -6.38 0.19
N THR A 86 1.23 -5.47 1.06
CA THR A 86 1.94 -4.21 1.35
C THR A 86 3.39 -4.44 1.79
N GLN A 87 3.68 -5.42 2.65
CA GLN A 87 5.06 -5.66 3.11
C GLN A 87 5.96 -6.27 2.04
N LEU A 88 5.41 -7.13 1.17
CA LEU A 88 6.13 -7.64 0.01
C LEU A 88 6.54 -6.50 -0.92
N LEU A 89 5.64 -5.53 -1.12
CA LEU A 89 5.91 -4.36 -1.96
C LEU A 89 6.87 -3.36 -1.30
N VAL A 90 6.75 -3.11 0.01
CA VAL A 90 7.73 -2.31 0.76
C VAL A 90 9.12 -2.92 0.68
N TYR A 91 9.21 -4.24 0.82
CA TYR A 91 10.45 -4.99 0.64
C TYR A 91 11.03 -4.79 -0.76
N ALA A 92 10.23 -4.96 -1.81
CA ALA A 92 10.68 -4.78 -3.18
C ALA A 92 11.11 -3.33 -3.48
N ALA A 93 10.30 -2.35 -3.09
CA ALA A 93 10.61 -0.93 -3.27
C ALA A 93 11.91 -0.52 -2.58
N THR A 94 12.12 -1.01 -1.36
CA THR A 94 13.35 -0.79 -0.58
C THR A 94 14.59 -1.28 -1.30
N ASN A 95 14.53 -2.51 -1.84
CA ASN A 95 15.66 -3.10 -2.56
C ASN A 95 15.87 -2.43 -3.92
N ALA A 96 14.80 -2.12 -4.64
CA ALA A 96 14.85 -1.37 -5.90
C ALA A 96 15.56 -0.02 -5.71
N MET A 97 15.20 0.73 -4.65
CA MET A 97 15.78 2.03 -4.33
C MET A 97 17.09 1.95 -3.51
N LYS A 98 17.54 0.74 -3.15
CA LYS A 98 18.73 0.48 -2.31
C LYS A 98 18.77 1.30 -1.01
N LEU A 99 17.62 1.45 -0.34
CA LEU A 99 17.46 2.33 0.83
C LEU A 99 18.20 1.83 2.08
N HIS A 100 18.76 0.63 2.05
CA HIS A 100 19.68 0.11 3.06
C HIS A 100 20.90 1.01 3.24
N ASP A 101 21.35 1.62 2.15
CA ASP A 101 22.43 2.60 2.14
C ASP A 101 21.85 4.01 2.29
N ARG A 102 22.33 4.74 3.30
CA ARG A 102 21.91 6.12 3.56
C ARG A 102 22.21 7.06 2.39
N ALA A 103 23.21 6.77 1.57
CA ALA A 103 23.51 7.56 0.37
C ALA A 103 22.35 7.54 -0.64
N ASN A 104 21.54 6.48 -0.64
CA ASN A 104 20.40 6.33 -1.56
C ASN A 104 19.08 6.86 -0.98
N MET A 105 19.08 7.42 0.23
CA MET A 105 17.85 7.91 0.86
C MET A 105 17.13 8.99 0.07
N ARG A 106 17.83 9.74 -0.80
CA ARG A 106 17.21 10.72 -1.71
C ARG A 106 16.25 10.08 -2.73
N MET A 107 16.42 8.78 -3.01
CA MET A 107 15.54 8.04 -3.93
C MET A 107 14.08 8.05 -3.44
N ILE A 108 13.86 7.99 -2.12
CA ILE A 108 12.51 7.99 -1.53
C ILE A 108 11.72 9.28 -1.82
N GLN A 109 12.41 10.37 -2.12
CA GLN A 109 11.81 11.68 -2.39
C GLN A 109 11.62 11.97 -3.89
N THR A 110 12.39 11.28 -4.74
CA THR A 110 12.49 11.57 -6.18
C THR A 110 11.87 10.47 -7.03
N HIS A 111 11.76 9.26 -6.50
CA HIS A 111 11.30 8.09 -7.25
C HIS A 111 10.07 7.48 -6.60
N MET A 112 9.28 6.82 -7.45
CA MET A 112 8.20 5.94 -7.05
C MET A 112 8.47 4.52 -7.55
N PHE A 113 7.96 3.55 -6.80
CA PHE A 113 7.99 2.15 -7.19
C PHE A 113 6.68 1.79 -7.90
N VAL A 114 6.79 1.40 -9.16
CA VAL A 114 5.64 1.05 -10.00
C VAL A 114 5.63 -0.44 -10.22
N ILE A 115 4.51 -1.09 -9.90
CA ILE A 115 4.25 -2.48 -10.21
C ILE A 115 3.07 -2.59 -11.17
N ILE A 116 3.26 -3.37 -12.22
CA ILE A 116 2.26 -3.69 -13.22
C ILE A 116 1.88 -5.16 -13.05
N LEU A 117 0.58 -5.38 -13.03
CA LEU A 117 -0.07 -6.65 -12.79
C LEU A 117 -1.06 -6.94 -13.91
N GLU A 118 -1.12 -8.19 -14.33
CA GLU A 118 -2.18 -8.67 -15.22
C GLU A 118 -3.24 -9.43 -14.41
N PRO A 119 -4.53 -9.38 -14.80
CA PRO A 119 -5.53 -10.27 -14.24
C PRO A 119 -5.11 -11.73 -14.42
N ALA A 120 -5.23 -12.54 -13.36
CA ALA A 120 -4.82 -13.93 -13.44
C ALA A 120 -5.67 -14.71 -14.48
N PRO A 121 -5.06 -15.61 -15.27
CA PRO A 121 -5.80 -16.44 -16.23
C PRO A 121 -6.84 -17.37 -15.61
N SER A 122 -6.77 -17.60 -14.29
CA SER A 122 -7.72 -18.42 -13.53
C SER A 122 -9.15 -17.88 -13.57
N GLY A 123 -9.33 -16.60 -13.92
CA GLY A 123 -10.63 -15.93 -13.92
C GLY A 123 -11.16 -15.64 -12.51
N ILE A 124 -10.36 -15.90 -11.47
CA ILE A 124 -10.71 -15.55 -10.09
C ILE A 124 -10.62 -14.03 -9.95
N HIS A 125 -11.74 -13.41 -9.59
CA HIS A 125 -11.82 -11.97 -9.42
C HIS A 125 -10.89 -11.49 -8.29
N GLY A 126 -10.03 -10.53 -8.62
CA GLY A 126 -9.05 -9.96 -7.70
C GLY A 126 -7.74 -10.72 -7.54
N ASP A 127 -7.54 -11.79 -8.32
CA ASP A 127 -6.23 -12.43 -8.48
C ASP A 127 -5.44 -11.78 -9.62
N PHE A 128 -4.14 -11.64 -9.40
CA PHE A 128 -3.22 -10.97 -10.31
C PHE A 128 -1.95 -11.78 -10.48
N VAL A 129 -1.34 -11.68 -11.66
CA VAL A 129 0.01 -12.18 -11.94
C VAL A 129 0.96 -11.01 -12.15
N TYR A 130 2.22 -11.22 -11.82
CA TYR A 130 3.28 -10.24 -12.00
C TYR A 130 3.59 -10.04 -13.49
N GLU A 131 3.67 -8.78 -13.93
CA GLU A 131 4.17 -8.42 -15.25
C GLU A 131 5.53 -7.73 -15.14
N LEU A 132 5.60 -6.63 -14.37
CA LEU A 132 6.80 -5.81 -14.26
C LEU A 132 6.83 -4.99 -12.96
N ALA A 133 8.02 -4.83 -12.38
CA ALA A 133 8.29 -3.83 -11.35
C ALA A 133 9.47 -2.93 -11.74
N THR A 134 9.28 -1.62 -11.65
CA THR A 134 10.27 -0.61 -12.06
C THR A 134 10.27 0.62 -11.15
N LEU A 135 11.36 1.39 -11.20
CA LEU A 135 11.44 2.72 -10.61
C LEU A 135 11.13 3.77 -11.66
N ARG A 136 10.34 4.77 -11.28
CA ARG A 136 10.01 5.93 -12.11
C ARG A 136 10.26 7.20 -11.34
N HIS A 137 10.58 8.28 -12.04
CA HIS A 137 10.66 9.58 -11.38
C HIS A 137 9.26 10.00 -10.91
N ILE A 138 9.14 10.71 -9.78
CA ILE A 138 7.84 11.08 -9.23
C ILE A 138 7.04 12.00 -10.16
N GLU A 139 7.74 12.72 -11.04
CA GLU A 139 7.16 13.64 -12.02
C GLU A 139 6.66 12.92 -13.29
N ASP A 140 7.07 11.67 -13.52
CA ASP A 140 6.74 10.94 -14.73
C ASP A 140 5.23 10.69 -14.88
N PRO A 141 4.67 10.79 -16.11
CA PRO A 141 3.30 10.40 -16.37
C PRO A 141 3.03 8.91 -16.13
N ILE A 142 1.87 8.63 -15.54
CA ILE A 142 1.35 7.28 -15.33
C ILE A 142 -0.11 7.22 -15.75
N ASP A 143 -0.41 6.31 -16.68
CA ASP A 143 -1.77 6.05 -17.15
C ASP A 143 -2.68 5.64 -15.99
N GLY A 144 -3.89 6.20 -15.96
CA GLY A 144 -4.89 5.86 -14.95
C GLY A 144 -4.73 6.57 -13.61
N LEU A 145 -3.68 7.39 -13.43
CA LEU A 145 -3.59 8.32 -12.30
C LEU A 145 -4.06 9.73 -12.71
N PRO A 146 -4.80 10.45 -11.85
CA PRO A 146 -5.13 11.86 -12.08
C PRO A 146 -3.89 12.73 -12.21
N GLU A 147 -3.98 13.78 -13.01
CA GLU A 147 -2.91 14.77 -13.16
C GLU A 147 -2.57 15.47 -11.82
N ASP A 148 -3.58 15.74 -11.00
CA ASP A 148 -3.44 16.42 -9.71
C ASP A 148 -3.01 15.50 -8.56
N ALA A 149 -3.08 14.18 -8.73
CA ALA A 149 -2.65 13.22 -7.70
C ALA A 149 -1.18 13.43 -7.31
N ARG A 150 -0.34 13.88 -8.25
CA ARG A 150 1.08 14.20 -8.01
C ARG A 150 1.27 15.43 -7.13
N ALA A 151 0.51 16.50 -7.36
CA ALA A 151 0.58 17.71 -6.56
C ALA A 151 0.24 17.41 -5.09
N VAL A 152 -0.77 16.57 -4.86
CA VAL A 152 -1.18 16.16 -3.51
C VAL A 152 -0.11 15.31 -2.80
N LEU A 153 0.68 14.52 -3.52
CA LEU A 153 1.81 13.79 -2.91
C LEU A 153 2.95 14.74 -2.49
N ALA A 154 3.25 15.73 -3.32
CA ALA A 154 4.30 16.72 -3.07
C ALA A 154 3.97 17.65 -1.89
N GLU A 155 2.69 17.90 -1.63
CA GLU A 155 2.22 18.73 -0.52
C GLU A 155 2.32 18.07 0.87
N ILE A 156 2.67 16.79 0.93
CA ILE A 156 2.76 16.07 2.20
C ILE A 156 4.24 15.98 2.62
N PRO A 157 4.70 16.86 3.52
CA PRO A 157 6.11 16.92 3.91
C PRO A 157 6.55 15.63 4.64
N SER A 158 7.76 15.17 4.34
CA SER A 158 8.52 14.27 5.21
C SER A 158 8.94 15.05 6.46
N GLU A 159 8.61 14.55 7.64
CA GLU A 159 8.81 15.26 8.90
C GLU A 159 9.67 14.40 9.83
N GLY A 160 10.84 14.91 10.22
CA GLY A 160 11.83 14.15 10.99
C GLY A 160 12.22 12.84 10.30
N ASP A 161 12.04 11.73 11.00
CA ASP A 161 12.40 10.39 10.55
C ASP A 161 11.28 9.65 9.78
N GLN A 162 10.16 10.34 9.52
CA GLN A 162 9.06 9.80 8.73
C GLN A 162 9.30 10.05 7.23
N HIS A 163 9.65 8.99 6.51
CA HIS A 163 9.77 9.02 5.07
C HIS A 163 8.56 8.36 4.39
N ARG A 164 8.36 8.61 3.10
CA ARG A 164 7.20 8.11 2.36
C ARG A 164 7.63 7.38 1.10
N LEU A 165 7.39 6.07 1.07
CA LEU A 165 7.53 5.27 -0.14
C LEU A 165 6.28 5.48 -1.01
N ILE A 166 6.46 6.09 -2.18
CA ILE A 166 5.40 6.22 -3.17
C ILE A 166 5.35 4.94 -3.99
N MET A 167 4.22 4.23 -3.93
CA MET A 167 3.97 3.04 -4.73
C MET A 167 2.77 3.22 -5.65
N VAL A 168 2.86 2.67 -6.85
CA VAL A 168 1.75 2.59 -7.80
C VAL A 168 1.55 1.15 -8.21
N VAL A 169 0.34 0.63 -8.00
CA VAL A 169 -0.07 -0.69 -8.48
C VAL A 169 -1.02 -0.50 -9.65
N ARG A 170 -0.68 -1.04 -10.82
CA ARG A 170 -1.45 -0.88 -12.05
C ARG A 170 -1.91 -2.24 -12.58
N SER A 171 -3.11 -2.25 -13.16
CA SER A 171 -3.56 -3.33 -14.04
C SER A 171 -4.43 -2.75 -15.16
N GLY A 172 -4.00 -2.93 -16.41
CA GLY A 172 -4.63 -2.28 -17.57
C GLY A 172 -4.66 -0.75 -17.44
N THR A 173 -5.85 -0.16 -17.41
CA THR A 173 -6.07 1.29 -17.23
C THR A 173 -6.36 1.69 -15.78
N ALA A 174 -6.48 0.74 -14.86
CA ALA A 174 -6.66 1.03 -13.44
C ALA A 174 -5.30 1.19 -12.75
N ALA A 175 -5.12 2.29 -12.02
CA ALA A 175 -3.91 2.54 -11.23
C ALA A 175 -4.25 3.00 -9.80
N TYR A 176 -3.71 2.28 -8.82
CA TYR A 176 -3.84 2.62 -7.41
C TYR A 176 -2.55 3.24 -6.88
N LEU A 177 -2.62 4.51 -6.50
CA LEU A 177 -1.53 5.25 -5.87
C LEU A 177 -1.60 5.12 -4.35
N ALA A 178 -0.52 4.60 -3.77
CA ALA A 178 -0.40 4.31 -2.34
C ALA A 178 0.93 4.83 -1.76
N PRO A 179 0.92 5.94 -1.00
CA PRO A 179 2.05 6.32 -0.18
C PRO A 179 2.06 5.51 1.11
N ILE A 180 3.20 4.91 1.42
CA ILE A 180 3.43 4.22 2.68
C ILE A 180 4.42 5.02 3.51
N THR A 181 3.99 5.41 4.72
CA THR A 181 4.89 6.02 5.69
C THR A 181 5.80 4.93 6.26
N VAL A 182 7.11 5.17 6.16
CA VAL A 182 8.14 4.35 6.80
C VAL A 182 8.88 5.20 7.82
N ASN A 183 9.13 4.64 9.00
CA ASN A 183 9.83 5.33 10.08
C ASN A 183 11.26 4.79 10.17
N LEU A 184 12.24 5.65 9.90
CA LEU A 184 13.65 5.26 9.78
C LEU A 184 14.54 5.89 10.87
N GLY A 185 13.97 6.27 12.01
CA GLY A 185 14.65 7.10 13.03
C GLY A 185 15.74 6.44 13.85
N SER A 186 15.97 5.14 13.67
CA SER A 186 17.11 4.45 14.29
C SER A 186 17.68 3.37 13.37
N SER A 187 18.97 3.06 13.49
CA SER A 187 19.62 2.00 12.69
C SER A 187 18.94 0.63 12.88
N LEU A 188 18.39 0.35 14.06
CA LEU A 188 17.61 -0.86 14.33
C LEU A 188 16.26 -0.84 13.60
N GLN A 189 15.57 0.30 13.55
CA GLN A 189 14.35 0.44 12.76
C GLN A 189 14.64 0.38 11.26
N HIS A 190 15.80 0.87 10.82
CA HIS A 190 16.27 0.81 9.44
C HIS A 190 16.41 -0.65 8.98
N VAL A 191 17.20 -1.45 9.69
CA VAL A 191 17.38 -2.89 9.38
C VAL A 191 16.07 -3.65 9.54
N ARG A 192 15.26 -3.33 10.55
CA ARG A 192 13.99 -4.01 10.79
C ARG A 192 12.92 -3.72 9.74
N HIS A 193 12.82 -2.50 9.21
CA HIS A 193 11.82 -2.16 8.19
C HIS A 193 12.28 -2.51 6.77
N LEU A 194 13.58 -2.36 6.50
CA LEU A 194 14.10 -2.48 5.14
C LEU A 194 14.62 -3.90 4.85
N GLY A 195 15.00 -4.66 5.88
CA GLY A 195 15.60 -5.98 5.72
C GLY A 195 17.04 -5.90 5.21
N PRO A 196 17.69 -7.04 4.88
CA PRO A 196 18.98 -7.02 4.19
C PRO A 196 18.83 -6.71 2.70
N PRO A 197 19.89 -6.20 2.03
CA PRO A 197 19.95 -6.10 0.57
C PRO A 197 19.72 -7.45 -0.11
N ASP A 198 18.98 -7.46 -1.21
CA ASP A 198 18.77 -8.60 -2.08
C ASP A 198 18.90 -8.18 -3.54
N ASP A 199 19.93 -8.68 -4.20
CA ASP A 199 20.20 -8.37 -5.61
C ASP A 199 19.19 -9.04 -6.55
N ASN A 200 18.48 -10.08 -6.11
CA ASN A 200 17.44 -10.79 -6.87
C ASN A 200 16.03 -10.51 -6.33
N TRP A 201 15.81 -9.31 -5.80
CA TRP A 201 14.49 -8.91 -5.27
C TRP A 201 13.39 -9.01 -6.34
N GLN A 202 13.68 -8.75 -7.62
CA GLN A 202 12.71 -8.87 -8.73
C GLN A 202 12.26 -10.31 -8.93
N GLY A 203 13.20 -11.25 -9.05
CA GLY A 203 12.85 -12.67 -9.20
C GLY A 203 12.11 -13.21 -7.98
N PHE A 204 12.47 -12.76 -6.77
CA PHE A 204 11.69 -13.09 -5.57
C PHE A 204 10.27 -12.52 -5.63
N LEU A 205 10.11 -11.25 -5.99
CA LEU A 205 8.80 -10.59 -6.11
C LEU A 205 7.89 -11.31 -7.11
N GLU A 206 8.42 -11.62 -8.29
CA GLU A 206 7.70 -12.36 -9.33
C GLU A 206 7.21 -13.72 -8.81
N ARG A 207 8.12 -14.54 -8.24
CA ARG A 207 7.73 -15.85 -7.68
C ARG A 207 6.71 -15.73 -6.54
N ALA A 208 6.85 -14.71 -5.70
CA ALA A 208 5.96 -14.47 -4.58
C ALA A 208 4.54 -14.12 -5.05
N ILE A 209 4.40 -13.27 -6.08
CA ILE A 209 3.11 -12.88 -6.65
C ILE A 209 2.50 -14.03 -7.44
N ASN A 210 3.30 -14.72 -8.26
CA ASN A 210 2.83 -15.81 -9.12
C ASN A 210 2.60 -17.13 -8.36
N GLY A 211 2.89 -17.18 -7.06
CA GLY A 211 2.73 -18.39 -6.24
C GLY A 211 3.74 -19.50 -6.52
N THR A 212 4.80 -19.24 -7.30
CA THR A 212 5.84 -20.21 -7.68
C THR A 212 7.01 -20.24 -6.68
N THR A 213 6.73 -19.92 -5.42
CA THR A 213 7.72 -19.78 -4.33
C THR A 213 8.42 -21.08 -3.95
N GLU A 214 9.74 -21.00 -3.78
CA GLU A 214 10.56 -22.06 -3.21
C GLU A 214 10.46 -22.09 -1.66
N ALA A 215 11.00 -23.14 -1.02
CA ALA A 215 11.00 -23.24 0.45
C ALA A 215 11.66 -22.02 1.14
N LYS A 216 12.76 -21.50 0.56
CA LYS A 216 13.45 -20.29 1.05
C LYS A 216 12.58 -19.03 0.94
N ASP A 217 11.78 -18.93 -0.14
CA ASP A 217 10.91 -17.79 -0.38
C ASP A 217 9.75 -17.77 0.63
N ARG A 218 9.23 -18.94 1.02
CA ARG A 218 8.16 -19.07 2.03
C ARG A 218 8.60 -18.60 3.41
N ILE A 219 9.82 -18.93 3.83
CA ILE A 219 10.40 -18.43 5.08
C ILE A 219 10.49 -16.90 5.05
N LYS A 220 10.97 -16.35 3.93
CA LYS A 220 11.08 -14.90 3.74
C LYS A 220 9.72 -14.21 3.78
N ILE A 221 8.70 -14.76 3.12
CA ILE A 221 7.32 -14.24 3.18
C ILE A 221 6.78 -14.28 4.61
N LEU A 222 7.02 -15.36 5.35
CA LEU A 222 6.61 -15.46 6.75
C LEU A 222 7.27 -14.38 7.62
N LEU A 223 8.56 -14.10 7.41
CA LEU A 223 9.26 -13.02 8.10
C LEU A 223 8.70 -11.63 7.76
N LEU A 224 8.34 -11.38 6.49
CA LEU A 224 7.68 -10.13 6.10
C LEU A 224 6.29 -9.99 6.75
N HIS A 225 5.55 -11.09 6.92
CA HIS A 225 4.26 -11.07 7.61
C HIS A 225 4.39 -10.86 9.13
N THR A 226 5.42 -11.40 9.79
CA THR A 226 5.63 -11.12 11.23
C THR A 226 5.99 -9.67 11.48
N MET A 227 6.60 -8.99 10.50
CA MET A 227 6.84 -7.55 10.52
C MET A 227 5.55 -6.70 10.39
N GLN A 228 4.45 -7.22 9.81
CA GLN A 228 3.13 -6.51 9.77
C GLN A 228 2.55 -6.20 11.16
N ARG A 229 2.94 -6.94 12.20
CA ARG A 229 2.32 -6.83 13.54
C ARG A 229 2.91 -5.72 14.41
N PHE A 230 3.91 -4.99 13.92
CA PHE A 230 4.66 -4.00 14.70
C PHE A 230 4.69 -2.60 14.08
N CYS A 231 3.88 -2.36 13.05
CA CYS A 231 3.63 -1.04 12.46
C CYS A 231 2.22 -0.57 12.79
#